data_AF-A0A9E2VS27-F1
#
_entry.id   AF-A0A9E2VS27-F1
#
_cell.length_a   1.000
_cell.length_b   1.000
_cell.length_c   1.000
_cell.angle_alpha   90.00
_cell.angle_beta   90.00
_cell.angle_gamma   90.00
#
_symmetry.space_group_name_H-M   'P 1'
#
loop_
_entity.id
_entity.type
_entity.pdbx_description
1 polymer ?
#
loop_
_entity_poly.entity_id
_entity_poly.type
_entity_poly.pdbx_seq_one_letter_code
_entity_poly.pdbx_strand_id
1 'polypeptide(L)' 'MVDEDDFELPELPVIDKGPPPECPMCGDPMAFIDGDWCCVDCNGELLGPETG' A
#
# COMPACT_ATOMS: atom_id res chain seq x y z
N MET A 1 19.74 -28.27 14.18
CA MET A 1 18.63 -27.32 14.39
C MET A 1 18.33 -26.80 13.01
N VAL A 2 17.12 -27.04 12.49
CA VAL A 2 16.68 -26.42 11.23
C VAL A 2 16.41 -24.98 11.63
N ASP A 3 17.11 -24.01 11.05
CA ASP A 3 16.84 -22.59 11.30
C ASP A 3 15.35 -22.35 11.02
N GLU A 4 14.60 -22.00 12.06
CA GLU A 4 13.15 -21.76 11.99
C GLU A 4 12.81 -20.54 11.11
N ASP A 5 13.83 -19.82 10.62
CA ASP A 5 13.78 -18.63 9.77
C ASP A 5 14.17 -18.87 8.31
N ASP A 6 14.57 -20.09 7.91
CA ASP A 6 14.89 -20.42 6.50
C ASP A 6 13.61 -20.79 5.73
N PHE A 7 12.67 -19.85 5.66
CA PHE A 7 11.44 -20.01 4.88
C PHE A 7 11.49 -19.09 3.66
N GLU A 8 11.59 -19.66 2.46
CA GLU A 8 11.47 -18.90 1.22
C GLU A 8 10.04 -18.35 1.10
N LEU A 9 9.91 -17.01 1.09
CA LEU A 9 8.63 -16.36 0.82
C LEU A 9 8.17 -16.68 -0.61
N PRO A 10 6.93 -17.14 -0.80
CA PRO A 10 6.40 -17.35 -2.14
C PRO A 10 6.27 -16.02 -2.88
N GLU A 11 6.45 -16.06 -4.20
CA GLU A 11 6.17 -14.90 -5.05
C GLU A 11 4.69 -14.52 -4.94
N LEU A 12 4.41 -13.30 -4.47
CA LEU A 12 3.05 -12.78 -4.42
C LEU A 12 2.57 -12.46 -5.84
N PRO A 13 1.29 -12.71 -6.15
CA PRO A 13 0.73 -12.34 -7.44
C PRO A 13 0.80 -10.82 -7.62
N VAL A 14 1.36 -10.39 -8.76
CA VAL A 14 1.33 -8.99 -9.16
C VAL A 14 -0.10 -8.65 -9.58
N ILE A 15 -0.79 -7.85 -8.78
CA ILE A 15 -2.12 -7.36 -9.12
C ILE A 15 -1.96 -6.16 -10.06
N ASP A 16 -2.43 -6.31 -11.31
CA ASP A 16 -2.64 -5.16 -12.18
C ASP A 16 -3.83 -4.35 -11.64
N LYS A 17 -3.49 -3.24 -10.99
CA LYS A 17 -4.43 -2.30 -10.37
C LYS A 17 -4.86 -1.17 -11.32
N GLY A 18 -4.31 -1.13 -12.53
CA GLY A 18 -4.53 -0.03 -13.48
C GLY A 18 -3.83 1.28 -13.08
N PRO A 19 -4.12 2.38 -13.80
CA PRO A 19 -3.56 3.68 -13.48
C PRO A 19 -4.17 4.25 -12.19
N PRO A 20 -3.43 5.10 -11.46
CA PRO A 20 -3.96 5.76 -10.27
C PRO A 20 -5.17 6.63 -10.62
N PRO A 21 -6.28 6.55 -9.87
CA PRO A 21 -7.38 7.50 -9.98
C PRO A 21 -6.97 8.86 -9.41
N GLU A 22 -7.69 9.91 -9.78
CA GLU A 22 -7.55 11.24 -9.20
C GLU A 22 -8.28 11.33 -7.86
N CYS A 23 -7.69 12.05 -6.90
CA CYS A 23 -8.30 12.32 -5.61
C CYS A 23 -9.53 13.24 -5.77
N PRO A 24 -10.72 12.88 -5.25
CA PRO A 24 -11.91 13.73 -5.38
C PRO A 24 -11.82 15.02 -4.55
N MET A 25 -10.82 15.14 -3.66
CA MET A 25 -10.64 16.29 -2.77
C MET A 25 -9.65 17.31 -3.35
N CYS A 26 -8.49 16.85 -3.82
CA CYS A 26 -7.43 17.73 -4.33
C CYS A 26 -7.16 17.61 -5.84
N GLY A 27 -7.64 16.55 -6.50
CA GLY A 27 -7.37 16.27 -7.92
C GLY A 27 -6.03 15.58 -8.21
N ASP A 28 -5.18 15.39 -7.20
CA ASP A 28 -3.88 14.73 -7.38
C ASP A 28 -4.03 13.20 -7.53
N PRO A 29 -3.11 12.52 -8.25
CA PRO A 29 -3.15 11.07 -8.40
C PRO A 29 -2.97 10.36 -7.05
N MET A 30 -3.82 9.37 -6.77
CA MET A 30 -3.76 8.56 -5.56
C MET A 30 -2.61 7.54 -5.59
N ALA A 31 -2.15 7.11 -4.41
CA ALA A 31 -1.22 6.00 -4.25
C ALA A 31 -1.98 4.70 -3.92
N PHE A 32 -1.45 3.56 -4.33
CA PHE A 32 -2.02 2.26 -3.95
C PHE A 32 -1.33 1.75 -2.69
N ILE A 33 -2.04 1.80 -1.57
CA ILE A 33 -1.54 1.53 -0.23
C ILE A 33 -2.44 0.48 0.39
N ASP A 34 -1.85 -0.59 0.92
CA ASP A 34 -2.56 -1.66 1.64
C ASP A 34 -3.76 -2.27 0.89
N GLY A 35 -3.64 -2.40 -0.44
CA GLY A 35 -4.66 -3.02 -1.28
C GLY A 35 -5.76 -2.08 -1.78
N ASP A 36 -5.70 -0.77 -1.50
CA ASP A 36 -6.65 0.21 -2.01
C ASP A 36 -6.00 1.52 -2.47
N TRP A 37 -6.74 2.33 -3.23
CA TRP A 37 -6.32 3.66 -3.66
C TRP A 37 -6.58 4.69 -2.57
N CYS A 38 -5.53 5.38 -2.13
CA CYS A 38 -5.64 6.41 -1.12
C CYS A 38 -4.80 7.64 -1.45
N CYS A 39 -5.35 8.83 -1.19
CA CYS A 39 -4.63 10.09 -1.31
C CYS A 39 -3.80 10.33 -0.04
N VAL A 40 -2.48 10.37 -0.19
CA VAL A 40 -1.56 10.62 0.94
C VAL A 40 -1.68 12.05 1.47
N ASP A 41 -1.97 13.04 0.63
CA ASP A 41 -2.05 14.42 1.14
C ASP A 41 -3.37 14.71 1.87
N CYS A 42 -4.47 14.09 1.42
CA CYS A 42 -5.78 14.29 2.05
C CYS A 42 -6.08 13.30 3.19
N ASN A 43 -5.54 12.08 3.14
CA ASN A 43 -5.77 11.03 4.14
C ASN A 43 -4.48 10.55 4.82
N GLY A 44 -3.31 11.13 4.53
CA GLY A 44 -2.01 10.60 4.95
C GLY A 44 -1.75 10.55 6.43
N GLU A 45 -2.37 11.45 7.20
CA GLU A 45 -2.27 11.42 8.66
C GLU A 45 -2.94 10.16 9.26
N LEU A 46 -3.86 9.52 8.51
CA LEU A 46 -4.48 8.24 8.84
C LEU A 46 -3.77 7.03 8.19
N LEU A 47 -2.73 7.25 7.36
CA LEU A 47 -2.06 6.21 6.56
C LEU A 47 -0.70 5.76 7.13
N GLY A 48 -0.35 6.16 8.35
CA GLY A 48 0.82 5.65 9.06
C GLY A 48 0.46 4.54 10.04
N PRO A 49 1.40 3.65 10.41
CA PRO A 49 1.23 2.90 11.65
C PRO A 49 1.11 3.91 12.82
N GLU A 50 0.15 3.72 13.72
CA GLU A 50 0.11 4.41 15.02
C GLU A 50 1.25 3.91 15.95
N THR A 51 2.46 3.74 15.42
CA THR A 51 3.63 3.38 16.23
C THR A 51 4.39 4.64 16.55
N GLY A 52 3.95 5.29 17.63
CA GLY A 52 4.82 6.10 18.47
C GLY A 52 5.85 5.26 19.23
#